data_AF-A0A1X1ZTJ9-F1
#
_entry.id   AF-A0A1X1ZTJ9-F1
#
_cell.length_a   1.000
_cell.length_b   1.000
_cell.length_c   1.000
_cell.angle_alpha   90.00
_cell.angle_beta   90.00
_cell.angle_gamma   90.00
#
_symmetry.space_group_name_H-M   'P 1'
#
loop_
_entity.id
_entity.type
_entity.pdbx_description
1 polymer ?
#
loop_
_entity_poly.entity_id
_entity_poly.type
_entity_poly.pdbx_seq_one_letter_code
_entity_poly.pdbx_strand_id
1 'polypeptide(L)'
;MSEVASRELRNDTAAVLRRVREGEDVTITVNGRPVAVLTAVRPRRRRWLTKSEFLSRLRRSQADAGLRQDLAMLAGDTTDDLGPIR
;
A
#
# COMPACT_ATOMS: atom_id res chain seq x y z
N MET A 1 -6.71 7.32 -15.24
CA MET A 1 -5.75 6.38 -15.85
C MET A 1 -5.54 6.87 -17.27
N SER A 2 -4.34 7.32 -17.61
CA SER A 2 -4.03 7.85 -18.95
C SER A 2 -3.27 6.83 -19.78
N GLU A 3 -3.34 6.94 -21.10
CA GLU A 3 -2.60 6.09 -22.02
C GLU A 3 -1.44 6.85 -22.65
N VAL A 4 -0.28 6.22 -22.73
CA VAL A 4 0.94 6.77 -23.32
C VAL A 4 1.51 5.72 -24.27
N ALA A 5 1.78 6.11 -25.52
CA ALA A 5 2.44 5.23 -26.47
C ALA A 5 3.90 4.98 -26.09
N SER A 6 4.43 3.78 -26.35
CA SER A 6 5.82 3.42 -26.07
C SER A 6 6.85 4.45 -26.61
N ARG A 7 6.55 5.04 -27.77
CA ARG A 7 7.39 6.10 -28.36
C ARG A 7 7.37 7.39 -27.54
N GLU A 8 6.21 7.81 -27.04
CA GLU A 8 6.08 8.99 -26.19
C GLU A 8 6.80 8.77 -24.86
N LEU A 9 6.63 7.60 -24.24
CA LEU A 9 7.36 7.23 -23.02
C LEU A 9 8.87 7.34 -23.22
N ARG A 10 9.41 6.87 -24.35
CA ARG A 10 10.85 6.97 -24.66
C ARG A 10 11.30 8.42 -24.84
N ASN A 11 10.46 9.25 -25.43
CA ASN A 11 10.82 10.62 -25.79
C ASN A 11 10.64 11.60 -24.61
N ASP A 12 9.73 11.32 -23.68
CA ASP A 12 9.43 12.18 -22.53
C ASP A 12 9.29 11.38 -21.22
N THR A 13 10.28 10.55 -20.94
CA THR A 13 10.31 9.70 -19.73
C THR A 13 10.14 10.52 -18.45
N ALA A 14 10.77 11.70 -18.39
CA ALA A 14 10.78 12.52 -17.18
C ALA A 14 9.40 13.09 -16.83
N ALA A 15 8.64 13.58 -17.82
CA ALA A 15 7.29 14.08 -17.56
C ALA A 15 6.33 12.95 -17.18
N VAL A 16 6.44 11.79 -17.83
CA VAL A 16 5.62 10.61 -17.49
C VAL A 16 5.92 10.16 -16.05
N LEU A 17 7.19 10.03 -15.67
CA LEU A 17 7.56 9.65 -14.29
C LEU A 17 7.12 10.67 -13.24
N ARG A 18 7.14 11.97 -13.57
CA ARG A 18 6.64 13.01 -12.67
C ARG A 18 5.15 12.84 -12.38
N ARG A 19 4.33 12.66 -13.43
CA ARG A 19 2.89 12.39 -13.31
C ARG A 19 2.62 11.15 -12.46
N VAL A 20 3.36 10.08 -12.72
CA VAL A 20 3.25 8.83 -11.97
C VAL A 20 3.56 9.03 -10.48
N ARG A 21 4.62 9.78 -10.17
CA ARG A 21 5.00 10.13 -8.79
C ARG A 21 3.95 10.98 -8.09
N GLU A 22 3.23 11.84 -8.82
CA GLU A 22 2.12 12.64 -8.32
C GLU A 22 0.84 11.80 -8.05
N GLY A 23 0.86 10.52 -8.43
CA GLY A 23 -0.19 9.54 -8.10
C GLY A 23 -0.98 9.04 -9.30
N GLU A 24 -0.61 9.41 -10.51
CA GLU A 24 -1.27 8.96 -11.73
C GLU A 24 -0.82 7.55 -12.13
N ASP A 25 -1.78 6.64 -12.38
CA ASP A 25 -1.48 5.35 -13.02
C ASP A 25 -1.57 5.53 -14.55
N VAL A 26 -0.47 5.18 -15.24
CA VAL A 26 -0.31 5.37 -16.70
C VAL A 26 -0.22 4.01 -17.40
N THR A 27 -1.08 3.79 -18.39
CA THR A 27 -1.07 2.61 -19.24
C THR A 27 -0.16 2.85 -20.44
N ILE A 28 0.80 1.96 -20.65
CA ILE A 28 1.72 2.02 -21.79
C ILE A 28 1.15 1.16 -22.92
N THR A 29 1.12 1.72 -24.14
CA THR A 29 0.63 1.02 -25.33
C THR A 29 1.74 0.81 -26.38
N VAL A 30 1.62 -0.28 -27.16
CA VAL A 30 2.42 -0.53 -28.37
C VAL A 30 1.44 -0.76 -29.51
N ASN A 31 1.54 0.03 -30.58
CA ASN A 31 0.59 0.00 -31.70
C ASN A 31 -0.88 0.11 -31.24
N GLY A 32 -1.15 0.97 -30.26
CA GLY A 32 -2.49 1.19 -29.69
C GLY A 32 -2.99 0.07 -28.77
N ARG A 33 -2.20 -0.98 -28.53
CA ARG A 33 -2.57 -2.07 -27.62
C ARG A 33 -1.93 -1.86 -26.25
N PRO A 34 -2.68 -1.91 -25.13
CA PRO A 34 -2.12 -1.89 -23.78
C PRO A 34 -1.16 -3.05 -23.54
N VAL A 35 0.03 -2.75 -23.00
CA VAL A 35 1.07 -3.77 -22.71
C VAL A 35 1.60 -3.72 -21.27
N ALA A 36 1.51 -2.56 -20.61
CA ALA A 36 2.00 -2.41 -19.24
C ALA A 36 1.30 -1.26 -18.51
N VAL A 37 1.40 -1.23 -17.19
CA VAL A 37 0.98 -0.11 -16.36
C VAL A 37 2.17 0.38 -15.55
N LEU A 38 2.45 1.67 -15.62
CA LEU A 38 3.45 2.36 -14.81
C LEU A 38 2.72 3.05 -13.64
N THR A 39 3.12 2.69 -12.42
CA THR A 39 2.53 3.21 -11.17
C THR A 39 3.63 3.67 -10.22
N ALA A 40 3.31 4.59 -9.30
CA ALA A 40 4.29 5.03 -8.32
C ALA A 40 4.66 3.90 -7.36
N VAL A 41 5.95 3.72 -7.12
CA VAL A 41 6.47 2.78 -6.11
C VAL A 41 5.88 3.14 -4.75
N ARG A 42 5.12 2.21 -4.17
CA ARG A 42 4.58 2.39 -2.83
C ARG A 42 5.67 2.06 -1.79
N PRO A 43 5.97 2.95 -0.83
CA PRO A 43 6.96 2.65 0.20
C PRO A 43 6.57 1.38 0.98
N ARG A 44 7.51 0.44 1.11
CA ARG A 44 7.31 -0.91 1.67
C ARG A 44 6.88 -0.90 3.14
N ARG A 45 7.24 0.14 3.89
CA ARG A 45 6.71 0.47 5.22
C ARG A 45 6.36 1.94 5.26
N ARG A 46 5.07 2.28 5.20
CA ARG A 46 4.61 3.59 5.62
C ARG A 46 4.69 3.62 7.15
N ARG A 47 5.46 4.58 7.72
CA ARG A 47 5.51 4.80 9.18
C ARG A 47 4.15 5.19 9.76
N TRP A 48 3.27 5.76 8.91
CA TRP A 48 1.98 6.29 9.31
C TRP A 48 0.91 5.83 8.33
N LEU A 49 -0.22 5.36 8.87
CA LEU A 49 -1.41 5.00 8.11
C LEU A 49 -2.52 5.97 8.45
N THR A 50 -3.31 6.37 7.46
CA THR A 50 -4.56 7.09 7.74
C THR A 50 -5.56 6.13 8.38
N LYS A 51 -6.55 6.67 9.10
CA LYS A 51 -7.63 5.86 9.69
C LYS A 51 -8.36 5.01 8.65
N SER A 52 -8.63 5.57 7.47
CA SER A 52 -9.31 4.85 6.38
C SER A 52 -8.47 3.71 5.81
N GLU A 53 -7.17 3.93 5.62
CA GLU A 53 -6.25 2.90 5.12
C GLU A 53 -6.06 1.79 6.16
N PHE A 54 -5.93 2.16 7.44
CA PHE A 54 -5.86 1.20 8.55
C PHE A 54 -7.11 0.31 8.59
N LEU A 55 -8.31 0.90 8.59
CA LEU A 55 -9.57 0.12 8.63
C LEU A 55 -9.72 -0.79 7.41
N SER A 56 -9.30 -0.33 6.23
CA SER A 56 -9.35 -1.13 5.01
C SER A 56 -8.43 -2.35 5.06
N ARG A 57 -7.23 -2.20 5.64
CA ARG A 57 -6.29 -3.32 5.87
C ARG A 57 -6.76 -4.25 6.98
N LEU A 58 -7.22 -3.69 8.09
CA LEU A 58 -7.68 -4.44 9.26
C LEU A 58 -8.73 -5.47 8.87
N ARG A 59 -9.70 -5.08 8.01
CA ARG A 59 -10.74 -5.96 7.48
C ARG A 59 -10.23 -7.17 6.69
N ARG A 60 -9.02 -7.09 6.11
CA ARG A 60 -8.44 -8.14 5.27
C ARG A 60 -7.38 -8.97 5.98
N SER A 61 -6.96 -8.55 7.17
CA SER A 61 -5.75 -9.07 7.83
C SER A 61 -5.96 -9.25 9.34
N GLN A 62 -7.18 -9.58 9.77
CA GLN A 62 -7.43 -9.94 11.16
C GLN A 62 -6.74 -11.24 11.53
N ALA A 63 -6.27 -11.30 12.77
CA ALA A 63 -6.04 -12.57 13.44
C ALA A 63 -7.34 -13.39 13.48
N ASP A 64 -7.19 -14.71 13.55
CA ASP A 64 -8.32 -15.57 13.85
C ASP A 64 -8.88 -15.26 15.25
N ALA A 65 -10.11 -15.72 15.51
CA ALA A 65 -10.80 -15.45 16.76
C ALA A 65 -10.15 -16.13 17.99
N GLY A 66 -9.38 -17.20 17.78
CA GLY A 66 -8.74 -18.01 18.82
C GLY A 66 -7.44 -17.41 19.32
N LEU A 67 -6.74 -16.62 18.49
CA LEU A 67 -5.42 -16.06 18.84
C LEU A 67 -5.39 -15.34 20.20
N ARG A 68 -6.47 -14.66 20.59
CA ARG A 68 -6.53 -14.00 21.91
C ARG A 68 -6.40 -15.01 23.06
N GLN A 69 -7.06 -16.16 22.94
CA GLN A 69 -7.02 -17.22 23.95
C GLN A 69 -5.65 -17.90 23.98
N ASP A 70 -5.08 -18.15 22.80
CA ASP A 70 -3.74 -18.71 22.68
C ASP A 70 -2.69 -17.81 23.34
N LEU A 71 -2.77 -16.49 23.09
CA LEU A 71 -1.88 -15.52 23.74
C LEU A 71 -2.08 -15.48 25.25
N ALA A 72 -3.32 -15.59 25.75
CA ALA A 72 -3.57 -15.63 27.20
C ALA A 72 -2.99 -16.89 27.88
N MET A 73 -2.93 -18.01 27.16
CA MET A 73 -2.30 -19.24 27.67
C MET A 73 -0.77 -19.20 27.59
N LEU A 74 -0.22 -18.57 26.55
CA LEU A 74 1.21 -18.59 26.25
C LEU A 74 1.99 -17.40 26.82
N ALA A 75 1.35 -16.25 26.97
CA ALA A 75 1.99 -15.07 27.55
C ALA A 75 2.05 -15.26 29.07
N GLY A 76 3.26 -15.33 29.63
CA GLY A 76 3.45 -15.45 31.08
C GLY A 76 2.95 -14.24 31.85
N ASP A 77 3.26 -13.04 31.34
CA ASP A 77 2.83 -11.77 31.92
C ASP A 77 2.07 -10.93 30.88
N THR A 78 1.13 -10.11 31.34
CA THR A 78 0.38 -9.15 30.53
C THR A 78 0.66 -7.73 31.02
N THR A 79 0.15 -6.73 30.30
CA THR A 79 0.26 -5.32 30.72
C THR A 79 -1.02 -4.80 31.38
N ASP A 80 -2.01 -5.66 31.62
CA ASP A 80 -3.33 -5.26 32.10
C ASP A 80 -3.30 -4.72 33.54
N ASP A 81 -2.24 -5.05 34.28
CA ASP A 81 -1.97 -4.66 35.67
C ASP A 81 -1.09 -3.41 35.81
N LEU A 82 -0.53 -2.86 34.72
CA LEU A 82 0.42 -1.73 34.75
C LEU A 82 -0.19 -0.37 35.16
N GLY A 83 -1.51 -0.28 35.34
CA GLY A 83 -2.19 0.96 35.71
C GLY A 83 -2.06 2.07 34.65
N PRO A 84 -2.66 3.26 34.89
CA PRO A 84 -2.61 4.37 33.95
C PRO A 84 -1.20 4.98 33.86
N ILE A 85 -0.78 5.32 32.64
CA ILE A 85 0.45 6.06 32.37
C ILE A 85 0.29 7.48 32.94
N ARG A 86 1.17 7.88 33.87
CA ARG A 86 1.23 9.24 34.43
C ARG A 86 2.00 10.19 33.53
#